data_AF-A0A8B0SCW7-F1
#
_entry.id   AF-A0A8B0SCW7-F1
#
_cell.length_a   1.000
_cell.length_b   1.000
_cell.length_c   1.000
_cell.angle_alpha   90.00
_cell.angle_beta   90.00
_cell.angle_gamma   90.00
#
_symmetry.space_group_name_H-M   'P 1'
#
loop_
_entity.id
_entity.type
_entity.pdbx_description
1 polymer ?
#
loop_
_entity_poly.entity_id
_entity_poly.type
_entity_poly.pdbx_seq_one_letter_code
_entity_poly.pdbx_strand_id
1 'polypeptide(L)'
;MGILEACYSKSGYKTIYSIWEELAEDLWMVNDREHCIFNTGLTKENASDYIKSVAAQFIVLLESELPEDFFHLSACPECGYIGKSEYKAINNPWMPAKLFKFIYKHSQTQMAICLKCKKPFPKNMSDYEGREQYLNKITNKLSNNGGGLNAASLPDAHAELDVIL
;
A
#
# COMPACT_ATOMS: atom_id res chain seq x y z
N MET A 1 20.45 -8.81 1.64
CA MET A 1 19.65 -9.26 2.79
C MET A 1 20.15 -8.55 4.03
N GLY A 2 19.28 -7.77 4.69
CA GLY A 2 19.65 -6.86 5.77
C GLY A 2 19.43 -7.49 7.14
N ILE A 3 20.08 -6.95 8.18
CA ILE A 3 19.95 -7.40 9.58
C ILE A 3 18.47 -7.47 10.03
N LEU A 4 17.62 -6.57 9.53
CA LEU A 4 16.19 -6.54 9.82
C LEU A 4 15.46 -7.81 9.34
N GLU A 5 15.80 -8.31 8.16
CA GLU A 5 15.20 -9.50 7.57
C GLU A 5 15.48 -10.76 8.42
N ALA A 6 16.70 -10.85 8.95
CA ALA A 6 17.08 -11.91 9.89
C ALA A 6 16.31 -11.80 11.22
N CYS A 7 16.03 -10.59 11.71
CA CYS A 7 15.22 -10.38 12.91
C CYS A 7 13.75 -10.77 12.70
N TYR A 8 13.14 -10.36 11.58
CA TYR A 8 11.75 -10.69 11.25
C TYR A 8 11.55 -12.21 11.07
N SER A 9 12.48 -12.89 10.38
CA SER A 9 12.39 -14.33 10.16
C SER A 9 12.37 -15.15 11.46
N LYS A 10 12.96 -14.62 12.55
CA LYS A 10 13.03 -15.28 13.86
C LYS A 10 11.92 -14.88 14.84
N SER A 11 11.21 -13.78 14.58
CA SER A 11 10.20 -13.27 15.52
C SER A 11 8.81 -13.89 15.32
N GLY A 12 8.58 -14.59 14.21
CA GLY A 12 7.24 -15.05 13.83
C GLY A 12 6.30 -13.90 13.44
N TYR A 13 6.83 -12.68 13.32
CA TYR A 13 6.08 -11.50 12.92
C TYR A 13 5.67 -11.62 11.45
N LYS A 14 4.37 -11.53 11.20
CA LYS A 14 3.84 -11.41 9.84
C LYS A 14 3.74 -9.94 9.49
N THR A 15 4.27 -9.56 8.32
CA THR A 15 4.24 -8.16 7.83
C THR A 15 2.85 -7.56 7.86
N ILE A 16 1.79 -8.37 7.69
CA ILE A 16 0.39 -7.91 7.76
C ILE A 16 0.03 -7.19 9.08
N TYR A 17 0.74 -7.50 10.18
CA TYR A 17 0.51 -6.86 11.46
C TYR A 17 0.99 -5.41 11.52
N SER A 18 1.81 -4.95 10.56
CA SER A 18 2.27 -3.55 10.49
C SER A 18 1.12 -2.57 10.31
N ILE A 19 -0.02 -3.01 9.77
CA ILE A 19 -1.26 -2.20 9.65
C ILE A 19 -1.65 -1.59 11.00
N TRP A 20 -1.48 -2.34 12.09
CA TRP A 20 -1.83 -1.86 13.43
C TRP A 20 -0.81 -0.89 13.99
N GLU A 21 0.47 -1.10 13.71
CA GLU A 21 1.55 -0.19 14.10
C GLU A 21 1.39 1.17 13.39
N GLU A 22 1.17 1.14 12.07
CA GLU A 22 0.91 2.32 11.25
C GLU A 22 -0.36 3.07 11.71
N LEU A 23 -1.46 2.35 11.98
CA LEU A 23 -2.69 2.97 12.47
C LEU A 23 -2.52 3.61 13.86
N ALA A 24 -1.80 2.95 14.77
CA ALA A 24 -1.55 3.49 16.10
C ALA A 24 -0.71 4.78 16.05
N GLU A 25 0.30 4.82 15.18
CA GLU A 25 1.10 6.01 14.92
C GLU A 25 0.24 7.14 14.34
N ASP A 26 -0.56 6.86 13.31
CA ASP A 26 -1.43 7.86 12.68
C ASP A 26 -2.48 8.41 13.66
N LEU A 27 -3.08 7.57 14.51
CA LEU A 27 -4.02 8.00 15.56
C LEU A 27 -3.35 8.94 16.57
N TRP A 28 -2.11 8.66 16.95
CA TRP A 28 -1.34 9.53 17.82
C TRP A 28 -1.04 10.87 17.13
N MET A 29 -0.58 10.83 15.88
CA MET A 29 -0.25 12.02 15.10
C MET A 29 -1.47 12.91 14.86
N VAL A 30 -2.59 12.34 14.42
CA VAL A 30 -3.84 13.07 14.19
C VAL A 30 -4.28 13.81 15.44
N ASN A 31 -4.07 13.24 16.64
CA ASN A 31 -4.44 13.87 17.90
C ASN A 31 -3.50 15.01 18.31
N ASP A 32 -2.18 14.80 18.18
CA ASP A 32 -1.16 15.68 18.78
C ASP A 32 -0.64 16.76 17.81
N ARG A 33 -0.61 16.54 16.48
CA ARG A 33 0.09 17.42 15.52
C ARG A 33 -0.50 17.44 14.10
N GLU A 34 -0.40 18.58 13.41
CA GLU A 34 -0.62 18.70 11.95
C GLU A 34 0.59 18.11 11.17
N HIS A 35 0.86 16.83 11.34
CA HIS A 35 1.91 16.12 10.61
C HIS A 35 1.31 15.24 9.51
N CYS A 36 2.16 14.90 8.53
CA CYS A 36 1.78 13.97 7.48
C CYS A 36 1.57 12.58 8.09
N ILE A 37 0.38 12.02 7.89
CA ILE A 37 0.01 10.66 8.28
C ILE A 37 -0.04 9.75 7.06
N PHE A 38 0.07 8.43 7.28
CA PHE A 38 -0.01 7.46 6.19
C PHE A 38 -1.45 7.23 5.74
N ASN A 39 -2.37 7.03 6.68
CA ASN A 39 -3.80 6.83 6.42
C ASN A 39 -4.47 8.17 6.15
N THR A 40 -4.36 8.65 4.91
CA THR A 40 -4.77 10.02 4.52
C THR A 40 -6.24 10.35 4.73
N GLY A 41 -7.10 9.33 4.85
CA GLY A 41 -8.52 9.50 5.17
C GLY A 41 -8.85 9.58 6.68
N LEU A 42 -7.88 9.37 7.57
CA LEU A 42 -8.09 9.42 9.03
C LEU A 42 -8.15 10.87 9.51
N THR A 43 -9.18 11.19 10.30
CA THR A 43 -9.34 12.49 10.98
C THR A 43 -9.71 12.27 12.45
N LYS A 44 -9.64 13.33 13.26
CA LYS A 44 -10.04 13.26 14.67
C LYS A 44 -11.50 12.85 14.83
N GLU A 45 -12.35 13.33 13.92
CA GLU A 45 -13.80 13.18 13.96
C GLU A 45 -14.24 11.76 13.56
N ASN A 46 -13.50 11.12 12.64
CA ASN A 46 -13.87 9.80 12.12
C ASN A 46 -13.09 8.63 12.75
N ALA A 47 -12.17 8.90 13.69
CA ALA A 47 -11.21 7.93 14.19
C ALA A 47 -11.83 6.59 14.64
N SER A 48 -12.94 6.63 15.39
CA SER A 48 -13.59 5.41 15.87
C SER A 48 -14.11 4.52 14.74
N ASP A 49 -14.74 5.12 13.73
CA ASP A 49 -15.27 4.36 12.60
C ASP A 49 -14.15 3.93 11.65
N TYR A 50 -13.11 4.75 11.51
CA TYR A 50 -11.92 4.41 10.75
C TYR A 50 -11.21 3.17 11.31
N ILE A 51 -11.06 3.08 12.64
CA ILE A 51 -10.50 1.89 13.32
C ILE A 51 -11.32 0.63 12.99
N LYS A 52 -12.65 0.71 13.02
CA LYS A 52 -13.52 -0.43 12.69
C LYS A 52 -13.35 -0.86 11.23
N SER A 53 -13.26 0.10 10.31
CA SER A 53 -13.03 -0.18 8.89
C SER A 53 -11.67 -0.84 8.65
N VAL A 54 -10.60 -0.35 9.30
CA VAL A 54 -9.28 -0.97 9.24
C VAL A 54 -9.32 -2.38 9.83
N ALA A 55 -10.02 -2.59 10.95
CA ALA A 55 -10.19 -3.92 11.56
C ALA A 55 -10.87 -4.91 10.60
N ALA A 56 -11.97 -4.50 9.97
CA ALA A 56 -12.68 -5.33 9.00
C ALA A 56 -11.79 -5.68 7.80
N GLN A 57 -11.06 -4.71 7.28
CA GLN A 57 -10.11 -4.90 6.18
C GLN A 57 -8.97 -5.85 6.58
N PHE A 58 -8.42 -5.70 7.78
CA PHE A 58 -7.35 -6.52 8.31
C PHE A 58 -7.75 -8.00 8.40
N ILE A 59 -8.96 -8.31 8.89
CA ILE A 59 -9.45 -9.69 8.98
C ILE A 59 -9.45 -10.35 7.60
N VAL A 60 -10.00 -9.67 6.59
CA VAL A 60 -10.05 -10.19 5.21
C VAL A 60 -8.64 -10.42 4.67
N LEU A 61 -7.73 -9.47 4.88
CA LEU A 61 -6.35 -9.59 4.40
C LEU A 61 -5.55 -10.68 5.12
N LEU A 62 -5.81 -10.91 6.41
CA LEU A 62 -5.17 -11.94 7.21
C LEU A 62 -5.52 -13.35 6.71
N GLU A 63 -6.74 -13.52 6.18
CA GLU A 63 -7.26 -14.77 5.62
C GLU A 63 -6.97 -14.92 4.12
N SER A 64 -6.42 -13.88 3.48
CA SER A 64 -6.13 -13.86 2.05
C SER A 64 -4.70 -14.33 1.73
N GLU A 65 -4.52 -14.90 0.55
CA GLU A 65 -3.19 -15.09 -0.04
C GLU A 65 -2.71 -13.77 -0.64
N LEU A 66 -1.79 -13.11 0.06
CA LEU A 66 -1.23 -11.83 -0.36
C LEU A 66 0.11 -12.02 -1.08
N PRO A 67 0.43 -11.17 -2.09
CA PRO A 67 1.77 -11.10 -2.66
C PRO A 67 2.83 -10.86 -1.56
N GLU A 68 4.01 -11.46 -1.71
CA GLU A 68 5.10 -11.31 -0.73
C GLU A 68 5.48 -9.84 -0.48
N ASP A 69 5.42 -9.02 -1.54
CA ASP A 69 5.71 -7.58 -1.49
C ASP A 69 4.46 -6.70 -1.42
N PHE A 70 3.35 -7.22 -0.89
CA PHE A 70 2.03 -6.55 -0.87
C PHE A 70 2.09 -5.07 -0.47
N PHE A 71 2.76 -4.73 0.63
CA PHE A 71 2.87 -3.35 1.12
C PHE A 71 3.71 -2.42 0.22
N HIS A 72 4.51 -2.97 -0.68
CA HIS A 72 5.24 -2.21 -1.69
C HIS A 72 4.43 -1.98 -2.98
N LEU A 73 3.24 -2.57 -3.08
CA LEU A 73 2.35 -2.37 -4.22
C LEU A 73 1.54 -1.09 -4.06
N SER A 74 0.98 -0.63 -5.17
CA SER A 74 0.05 0.50 -5.20
C SER A 74 -1.05 0.25 -6.22
N ALA A 75 -2.26 0.70 -5.89
CA ALA A 75 -3.41 0.73 -6.79
C ALA A 75 -3.49 2.10 -7.48
N CYS A 76 -3.57 2.11 -8.80
CA CYS A 76 -3.81 3.33 -9.56
C CYS A 76 -5.33 3.55 -9.70
N PRO A 77 -5.89 4.64 -9.14
CA PRO A 77 -7.33 4.91 -9.24
C PRO A 77 -7.77 5.19 -10.68
N GLU A 78 -6.85 5.69 -11.52
CA GLU A 78 -7.17 6.15 -12.88
C GLU A 78 -7.29 4.99 -13.90
N CYS A 79 -6.43 3.98 -13.80
CA CYS A 79 -6.40 2.87 -14.76
C CYS A 79 -6.59 1.50 -14.12
N GLY A 80 -6.78 1.44 -12.81
CA GLY A 80 -6.94 0.19 -12.06
C GLY A 80 -5.69 -0.69 -12.02
N TYR A 81 -4.52 -0.22 -12.48
CA TYR A 81 -3.28 -0.97 -12.36
C TYR A 81 -2.93 -1.22 -10.89
N ILE A 82 -2.55 -2.46 -10.56
CA ILE A 82 -2.03 -2.82 -9.24
C ILE A 82 -0.63 -3.37 -9.45
N GLY A 83 0.36 -2.77 -8.79
CA GLY A 83 1.75 -3.18 -8.88
C GLY A 83 2.67 -2.13 -8.28
N LYS A 84 3.98 -2.26 -8.49
CA LYS A 84 4.96 -1.26 -8.02
C LYS A 84 4.74 0.08 -8.69
N SER A 85 4.95 1.14 -7.91
CA SER A 85 4.99 2.52 -8.41
C SER A 85 6.36 2.85 -8.99
N GLU A 86 6.39 3.74 -9.98
CA GLU A 86 7.61 4.45 -10.36
C GLU A 86 7.72 5.74 -9.56
N TYR A 87 8.91 6.35 -9.55
CA TYR A 87 9.16 7.61 -8.89
C TYR A 87 9.68 8.65 -9.87
N LYS A 88 9.12 9.85 -9.80
CA LYS A 88 9.57 11.00 -10.58
C LYS A 88 10.06 12.11 -9.66
N ALA A 89 11.24 12.67 -9.95
CA ALA A 89 11.73 13.84 -9.26
C ALA A 89 10.82 15.05 -9.52
N ILE A 90 10.42 15.76 -8.46
CA ILE A 90 9.61 16.97 -8.55
C ILE A 90 10.51 18.19 -8.77
N ASN A 91 11.55 18.32 -7.93
CA ASN A 91 12.41 19.49 -7.90
C ASN A 91 13.65 19.28 -8.78
N ASN A 92 13.83 20.18 -9.76
CA ASN A 92 14.93 20.15 -10.72
C ASN A 92 15.11 18.75 -11.36
N PRO A 93 14.09 18.21 -12.08
CA PRO A 93 14.11 16.83 -12.59
C PRO A 93 15.22 16.56 -13.60
N TRP A 94 15.77 17.61 -14.22
CA TRP A 94 16.92 17.54 -15.13
C TRP A 94 18.26 17.34 -14.40
N MET A 95 18.30 17.56 -13.08
CA MET A 95 19.51 17.51 -12.28
C MET A 95 19.70 16.11 -11.67
N PRO A 96 20.88 15.48 -11.81
CA PRO A 96 21.18 14.22 -11.14
C PRO A 96 21.06 14.33 -9.60
N ALA A 97 20.45 13.33 -8.97
CA ALA A 97 20.15 13.34 -7.53
C ALA A 97 21.37 13.59 -6.63
N LYS A 98 22.54 13.04 -6.98
CA LYS A 98 23.80 13.28 -6.24
C LYS A 98 24.22 14.74 -6.29
N LEU A 99 24.10 15.38 -7.45
CA LEU A 99 24.43 16.80 -7.63
C LEU A 99 23.45 17.70 -6.89
N PHE A 100 22.15 17.38 -6.98
CA PHE A 100 21.12 18.10 -6.22
C PHE A 100 21.42 18.04 -4.72
N LYS A 101 21.69 16.85 -4.18
CA LYS A 101 22.02 16.69 -2.75
C LYS A 101 23.28 17.44 -2.35
N PHE A 102 24.28 17.50 -3.24
CA PHE A 102 25.50 18.26 -2.97
C PHE A 102 25.24 19.77 -2.87
N ILE A 103 24.43 20.34 -3.78
CA ILE A 103 24.12 21.77 -3.84
C ILE A 103 23.15 22.18 -2.71
N TYR A 104 22.02 21.47 -2.60
CA TYR A 104 20.92 21.86 -1.72
C TYR A 104 20.98 21.23 -0.32
N LYS A 105 21.94 20.34 -0.07
CA LYS A 105 22.14 19.63 1.21
C LYS A 105 20.95 18.78 1.67
N HIS A 106 19.96 18.55 0.81
CA HIS A 106 18.86 17.60 1.02
C HIS A 106 18.56 16.81 -0.26
N SER A 107 17.84 15.69 -0.13
CA SER A 107 17.46 14.86 -1.28
C SER A 107 16.39 15.53 -2.15
N GLN A 108 16.32 15.18 -3.43
CA GLN A 108 15.21 15.58 -4.29
C GLN A 108 13.90 15.01 -3.76
N THR A 109 12.87 15.84 -3.74
CA THR A 109 11.51 15.36 -3.51
C THR A 109 11.08 14.51 -4.70
N GLN A 110 10.54 13.34 -4.41
CA GLN A 110 10.03 12.40 -5.40
C GLN A 110 8.52 12.24 -5.23
N MET A 111 7.85 11.98 -6.34
CA MET A 111 6.43 11.67 -6.39
C MET A 111 6.26 10.27 -6.97
N ALA A 112 5.47 9.45 -6.29
CA ALA A 112 5.04 8.17 -6.84
C ALA A 112 4.12 8.40 -8.05
N ILE A 113 4.35 7.65 -9.12
CA ILE A 113 3.53 7.66 -10.33
C ILE A 113 3.16 6.23 -10.72
N CYS A 114 2.00 6.06 -11.33
CA CYS A 114 1.58 4.78 -11.87
C CYS A 114 2.54 4.30 -12.96
N LEU A 115 3.01 3.06 -12.87
CA LEU A 115 3.86 2.45 -13.89
C LEU A 115 3.22 2.47 -15.30
N LYS A 116 1.91 2.19 -15.38
CA LYS A 116 1.18 2.07 -16.65
C LYS A 116 0.76 3.41 -17.26
N CYS A 117 -0.02 4.23 -16.54
CA CYS A 117 -0.59 5.47 -17.10
C CYS A 117 0.19 6.74 -16.73
N LYS A 118 1.28 6.62 -15.94
CA LYS A 118 2.14 7.73 -15.48
C LYS A 118 1.42 8.83 -14.66
N LYS A 119 0.16 8.60 -14.28
CA LYS A 119 -0.60 9.50 -13.39
C LYS A 119 0.01 9.50 -11.99
N PRO A 120 0.04 10.65 -11.30
CA PRO A 120 0.62 10.77 -9.97
C PRO A 120 -0.24 10.10 -8.90
N PHE A 121 0.36 9.91 -7.72
CA PHE A 121 -0.31 9.49 -6.49
C PHE A 121 -1.11 8.17 -6.60
N PRO A 122 -0.50 7.08 -7.09
CA PRO A 122 -1.10 5.76 -6.89
C PRO A 122 -1.22 5.47 -5.38
N LYS A 123 -2.30 4.82 -4.96
CA LYS A 123 -2.63 4.54 -3.57
C LYS A 123 -1.85 3.32 -3.09
N ASN A 124 -0.92 3.51 -2.15
CA ASN A 124 -0.06 2.46 -1.64
C ASN A 124 -0.84 1.52 -0.68
N MET A 125 -0.45 0.23 -0.61
CA MET A 125 -1.14 -0.76 0.24
C MET A 125 -0.87 -0.61 1.75
N SER A 126 0.05 0.24 2.19
CA SER A 126 0.12 0.70 3.59
C SER A 126 -1.00 1.69 3.94
N ASP A 127 -1.61 2.36 2.96
CA ASP A 127 -2.80 3.20 3.17
C ASP A 127 -4.08 2.33 3.09
N TYR A 128 -5.03 2.56 4.01
CA TYR A 128 -6.38 2.01 3.95
C TYR A 128 -7.00 2.10 2.56
N GLU A 129 -6.91 3.26 1.89
CA GLU A 129 -7.55 3.46 0.59
C GLU A 129 -6.92 2.57 -0.49
N GLY A 130 -5.61 2.34 -0.43
CA GLY A 130 -4.92 1.44 -1.35
C GLY A 130 -5.41 0.00 -1.18
N ARG A 131 -5.51 -0.45 0.07
CA ARG A 131 -6.02 -1.79 0.41
C ARG A 131 -7.49 -1.95 0.03
N GLU A 132 -8.31 -0.92 0.19
CA GLU A 132 -9.73 -0.95 -0.17
C GLU A 132 -9.90 -1.12 -1.68
N GLN A 133 -9.15 -0.37 -2.49
CA GLN A 133 -9.14 -0.53 -3.94
C GLN A 133 -8.66 -1.93 -4.37
N TYR A 134 -7.65 -2.46 -3.69
CA TYR A 134 -7.17 -3.83 -3.93
C TYR A 134 -8.27 -4.87 -3.71
N LEU A 135 -8.91 -4.83 -2.53
CA LEU A 135 -9.96 -5.77 -2.17
C LEU A 135 -11.17 -5.65 -3.10
N ASN A 136 -11.61 -4.43 -3.42
CA ASN A 136 -12.72 -4.21 -4.36
C ASN A 136 -12.43 -4.82 -5.73
N LYS A 137 -11.18 -4.71 -6.22
CA LYS A 137 -10.79 -5.30 -7.50
C LYS A 137 -10.82 -6.83 -7.45
N ILE A 138 -10.36 -7.44 -6.36
CA ILE A 138 -10.39 -8.89 -6.20
C ILE A 138 -11.83 -9.39 -6.12
N THR A 139 -12.67 -8.78 -5.28
CA THR A 139 -14.08 -9.15 -5.13
C THR A 139 -14.85 -9.02 -6.45
N ASN A 140 -14.58 -7.96 -7.24
CA ASN A 140 -15.19 -7.79 -8.55
C ASN A 140 -14.72 -8.84 -9.57
N LYS A 141 -13.44 -9.24 -9.54
CA LYS A 141 -12.94 -10.35 -10.37
C LYS A 141 -13.64 -11.67 -10.02
N LEU A 142 -13.80 -11.97 -8.73
CA LEU A 142 -14.48 -13.19 -8.27
C LEU A 142 -15.96 -13.21 -8.68
N SER A 143 -16.64 -12.07 -8.53
CA SER A 143 -18.05 -11.90 -8.93
C SER A 143 -18.25 -12.04 -10.45
N ASN A 144 -17.35 -11.47 -11.26
CA ASN A 144 -17.44 -11.53 -12.72
C ASN A 144 -17.04 -12.89 -13.30
N ASN A 145 -16.29 -13.70 -12.55
CA ASN A 145 -15.91 -15.06 -12.93
C ASN A 145 -16.92 -16.14 -12.47
N GLY A 146 -18.12 -15.74 -11.99
CA GLY A 146 -19.22 -16.66 -11.69
C GLY A 146 -19.09 -17.48 -10.40
N GLY A 147 -18.19 -17.11 -9.48
CA GLY A 147 -18.02 -17.79 -8.20
C GLY A 147 -18.82 -17.13 -7.08
N GLY A 148 -20.03 -17.62 -6.81
CA GLY A 148 -20.73 -17.31 -5.56
C GLY A 148 -19.92 -17.76 -4.34
N LEU A 149 -20.03 -16.99 -3.25
CA LEU A 149 -19.40 -17.27 -1.95
C LEU A 149 -19.71 -18.70 -1.48
N ASN A 150 -18.76 -19.61 -1.70
CA ASN A 150 -18.61 -20.83 -0.93
C ASN A 150 -17.27 -20.73 -0.20
N ALA A 151 -17.31 -20.74 1.13
CA ALA A 151 -16.16 -20.62 2.02
C ALA A 151 -15.18 -21.82 1.99
N ALA A 152 -15.06 -22.52 0.85
CA ALA A 152 -14.24 -23.72 0.70
C ALA A 152 -13.51 -23.80 -0.65
N SER A 153 -13.50 -22.74 -1.46
CA SER A 153 -12.81 -22.74 -2.74
C SER A 153 -12.28 -21.34 -3.07
N LEU A 154 -11.13 -20.97 -2.49
CA LEU A 154 -10.25 -20.01 -3.17
C LEU A 154 -9.59 -20.77 -4.33
N PRO A 155 -9.85 -20.42 -5.59
CA PRO A 155 -9.05 -20.91 -6.70
C PRO A 155 -7.66 -20.25 -6.63
N ASP A 156 -6.61 -21.03 -6.94
CA ASP A 156 -5.25 -20.57 -7.23
C ASP A 156 -5.28 -19.36 -8.19
N ALA A 157 -5.33 -18.15 -7.66
CA ALA A 157 -5.44 -16.91 -8.43
C ALA A 157 -4.07 -16.42 -8.95
N HIS A 158 -3.09 -17.32 -9.03
CA HIS A 158 -1.69 -17.00 -9.34
C HIS A 158 -1.23 -17.43 -10.74
N ALA A 159 -2.08 -18.06 -11.55
CA ALA A 159 -1.67 -18.52 -12.89
C ALA A 159 -1.61 -17.42 -13.97
N GLU A 160 -2.16 -16.21 -13.74
CA GLU A 160 -2.20 -15.15 -14.76
C GLU A 160 -1.85 -13.75 -14.22
N LEU A 161 -1.02 -13.69 -13.17
CA LEU A 161 -0.20 -12.50 -12.96
C LEU A 161 1.01 -12.66 -13.87
N ASP A 162 0.87 -12.27 -15.14
CA ASP A 162 2.00 -12.11 -16.05
C ASP A 162 3.04 -11.22 -15.39
N VAL A 163 4.04 -11.87 -14.79
CA VAL A 163 5.35 -11.33 -14.48
C VAL A 163 5.99 -11.07 -15.84
N ILE A 164 5.67 -9.93 -16.43
CA ILE A 164 6.49 -9.34 -17.49
C ILE A 164 7.67 -8.70 -16.75
N LEU A 165 8.80 -9.42 -16.81
CA LEU A 165 10.14 -9.00 -16.42
C LEU A 165 10.51 -7.61 -16.96
#